data_AF-L7VKY3-F1
#
_entry.id   AF-L7VKY3-F1
#
_cell.length_a   1.000
_cell.length_b   1.000
_cell.length_c   1.000
_cell.angle_alpha   90.00
_cell.angle_beta   90.00
_cell.angle_gamma   90.00
#
_symmetry.space_group_name_H-M   'P 1'
#
loop_
_entity.id
_entity.type
_entity.pdbx_description
1 polymer ?
#
loop_
_entity_poly.entity_id
_entity_poly.type
_entity_poly.pdbx_seq_one_letter_code
_entity_poly.pdbx_strand_id
1 'polypeptide(L)'
;MSTKFYHSGVKMDLGTVMLMLAVGSFLFGLLLSIFKFNNNRPEEIPYWIAAKILQAVGSLLLYYEADSVALLTILADILILAGCAYEIWAVRILMGHSVNPGSHISTAVAIILASLVSIFMEYPFRNGYIFLLQSILYFLPGLFLLGKSYGKFSLRLILGISYFSTGAVFLTSSVVCLFFPENALSLRKSAVFNIIPIASFCIFLISGFIMLMLAKEKSDMLVQEMQKNLKKSEIRFQNIVETAIEGILIFDENYNITFANKNMASMLGYTVEEMIGRTYVSFIPESHTDVYNYQVSLSKKGEDSVYECCLMKKDGEKNWFLISAKAIFDDYGNFEGSFSVLTNINERKKRRCSWKKKIAN
;
A
#
# COMPACT_ATOMS: atom_id res chain seq x y z
N MET A 1 -2.10 -28.38 65.82
CA MET A 1 -2.08 -29.04 64.50
C MET A 1 -3.39 -28.72 63.78
N SER A 2 -3.41 -27.69 62.92
CA SER A 2 -4.51 -27.43 61.98
C SER A 2 -4.01 -26.47 60.90
N THR A 3 -3.54 -27.03 59.79
CA THR A 3 -3.06 -26.30 58.62
C THR A 3 -4.25 -25.83 57.79
N LYS A 4 -4.62 -24.54 57.90
CA LYS A 4 -5.48 -23.91 56.89
C LYS A 4 -4.68 -23.73 55.60
N PHE A 5 -4.84 -24.67 54.68
CA PHE A 5 -4.46 -24.48 53.27
C PHE A 5 -5.22 -23.27 52.73
N TYR A 6 -4.53 -22.13 52.60
CA TYR A 6 -5.02 -21.05 51.76
C TYR A 6 -4.90 -21.49 50.30
N HIS A 7 -6.03 -21.79 49.68
CA HIS A 7 -6.13 -21.88 48.23
C HIS A 7 -5.80 -20.49 47.65
N SER A 8 -4.56 -20.30 47.21
CA SER A 8 -4.13 -19.15 46.41
C SER A 8 -4.64 -19.29 44.97
N GLY A 9 -5.96 -19.35 44.81
CA GLY A 9 -6.58 -19.14 43.51
C GLY A 9 -6.31 -17.70 43.09
N VAL A 10 -5.48 -17.52 42.07
CA VAL A 10 -5.09 -16.20 41.55
C VAL A 10 -6.34 -15.52 41.00
N LYS A 11 -6.99 -14.70 41.83
CA LYS A 11 -8.00 -13.75 41.37
C LYS A 11 -7.24 -12.65 40.62
N MET A 12 -7.25 -12.72 39.29
CA MET A 12 -6.94 -11.54 38.48
C MET A 12 -7.88 -10.43 38.91
N ASP A 13 -7.32 -9.33 39.42
CA ASP A 13 -8.10 -8.14 39.71
C ASP A 13 -8.34 -7.35 38.40
N LEU A 14 -9.36 -6.49 38.40
CA LEU A 14 -9.78 -5.72 37.22
C LEU A 14 -8.63 -4.88 36.65
N GLY A 15 -7.76 -4.35 37.52
CA GLY A 15 -6.55 -3.63 37.11
C GLY A 15 -5.56 -4.48 36.30
N THR A 16 -5.38 -5.77 36.62
CA THR A 16 -4.50 -6.66 35.86
C THR A 16 -4.95 -6.77 34.40
N VAL A 17 -6.26 -6.83 34.16
CA VAL A 17 -6.83 -6.83 32.81
C VAL A 17 -6.57 -5.50 32.11
N MET A 18 -6.87 -4.37 32.77
CA MET A 18 -6.71 -3.04 32.18
C MET A 18 -5.26 -2.81 31.73
N LEU A 19 -4.30 -3.26 32.54
CA LEU A 19 -2.89 -3.28 32.18
C LEU A 19 -2.59 -4.20 30.98
N MET A 20 -3.16 -5.41 30.93
CA MET A 20 -3.00 -6.30 29.76
C MET A 20 -3.57 -5.69 28.47
N LEU A 21 -4.76 -5.08 28.52
CA LEU A 21 -5.37 -4.38 27.39
C LEU A 21 -4.53 -3.17 26.95
N ALA A 22 -4.02 -2.38 27.91
CA ALA A 22 -3.15 -1.25 27.64
C ALA A 22 -1.85 -1.69 26.94
N VAL A 23 -1.15 -2.67 27.52
CA VAL A 23 0.12 -3.20 26.99
C VAL A 23 -0.11 -3.88 25.63
N GLY A 24 -1.16 -4.69 25.48
CA GLY A 24 -1.50 -5.34 24.21
C GLY A 24 -1.82 -4.34 23.10
N SER A 25 -2.63 -3.32 23.40
CA SER A 25 -2.96 -2.24 22.45
C SER A 25 -1.73 -1.40 22.08
N PHE A 26 -0.86 -1.10 23.06
CA PHE A 26 0.38 -0.35 22.86
C PHE A 26 1.38 -1.12 21.99
N LEU A 27 1.68 -2.37 22.34
CA LEU A 27 2.57 -3.25 21.57
C LEU A 27 2.07 -3.43 20.14
N PHE A 28 0.74 -3.55 19.94
CA PHE A 28 0.16 -3.68 18.62
C PHE A 28 0.23 -2.37 17.82
N GLY A 29 -0.01 -1.20 18.45
CA GLY A 29 0.20 0.11 17.81
C GLY A 29 1.67 0.37 17.45
N LEU A 30 2.61 -0.08 18.28
CA LEU A 30 4.05 -0.03 18.02
C LEU A 30 4.45 -0.97 16.88
N LEU A 31 3.93 -2.20 16.85
CA LEU A 31 4.12 -3.15 15.75
C LEU A 31 3.64 -2.56 14.41
N LEU A 32 2.44 -1.98 14.37
CA LEU A 32 1.92 -1.28 13.18
C LEU A 32 2.80 -0.09 12.76
N SER A 33 3.37 0.62 13.74
CA SER A 33 4.31 1.72 13.48
C SER A 33 5.62 1.22 12.88
N ILE A 34 6.18 0.11 13.38
CA ILE A 34 7.35 -0.56 12.78
C ILE A 34 7.03 -1.02 11.35
N PHE A 35 5.86 -1.62 11.10
CA PHE A 35 5.43 -1.99 9.75
C PHE A 35 5.35 -0.79 8.79
N LYS A 36 4.93 0.39 9.29
CA LYS A 36 4.93 1.65 8.54
C LYS A 36 6.34 2.15 8.21
N PHE A 37 7.31 2.01 9.13
CA PHE A 37 8.69 2.48 8.89
C PHE A 37 9.58 1.50 8.11
N ASN A 38 9.33 0.19 8.22
CA ASN A 38 10.25 -0.83 7.69
C ASN A 38 9.97 -1.25 6.23
N ASN A 39 8.77 -0.96 5.70
CA ASN A 39 8.40 -1.22 4.30
C ASN A 39 8.09 0.09 3.57
N ASN A 40 8.86 0.41 2.53
CA ASN A 40 8.65 1.60 1.68
C ASN A 40 7.31 1.63 0.92
N ARG A 41 6.52 0.54 0.97
CA ARG A 41 5.10 0.48 0.56
C ARG A 41 4.38 -0.54 1.45
N PRO A 42 3.45 -0.08 2.29
CA PRO A 42 2.08 -0.58 2.22
C PRO A 42 1.10 0.58 2.01
N GLU A 43 -0.12 0.29 1.58
CA GLU A 43 -1.20 1.26 1.76
C GLU A 43 -1.37 1.51 3.27
N GLU A 44 -1.09 2.74 3.73
CA GLU A 44 -1.40 3.11 5.10
C GLU A 44 -2.90 2.91 5.33
N ILE A 45 -3.27 2.05 6.29
CA ILE A 45 -4.65 1.98 6.77
C ILE A 45 -4.78 3.14 7.75
N PRO A 46 -5.41 4.27 7.35
CA PRO A 46 -5.43 5.46 8.16
C PRO A 46 -6.22 5.18 9.44
N TYR A 47 -5.97 5.98 10.47
CA TYR A 47 -6.60 5.86 11.80
C TYR A 47 -6.26 4.58 12.58
N TRP A 48 -5.72 3.50 12.00
CA TRP A 48 -5.54 2.23 12.73
C TRP A 48 -4.47 2.30 13.85
N ILE A 49 -3.31 2.90 13.56
CA ILE A 49 -2.28 3.15 14.59
C ILE A 49 -2.85 4.03 15.71
N ALA A 50 -3.54 5.12 15.33
CA ALA A 50 -4.17 6.03 16.28
C ALA A 50 -5.23 5.33 17.14
N ALA A 51 -6.07 4.48 16.55
CA ALA A 51 -7.09 3.69 17.27
C ALA A 51 -6.48 2.88 18.41
N LYS A 52 -5.37 2.18 18.13
CA LYS A 52 -4.69 1.29 19.08
C LYS A 52 -3.91 2.07 20.15
N ILE A 53 -3.31 3.20 19.79
CA ILE A 53 -2.70 4.12 20.78
C ILE A 53 -3.76 4.73 21.70
N LEU A 54 -4.90 5.19 21.17
CA LEU A 54 -6.00 5.75 21.97
C LEU A 54 -6.59 4.71 22.94
N GLN A 55 -6.85 3.48 22.46
CA GLN A 55 -7.28 2.34 23.28
C GLN A 55 -6.23 2.00 24.37
N ALA A 56 -4.94 2.06 24.05
CA ALA A 56 -3.87 1.79 25.00
C ALA A 56 -3.81 2.83 26.12
N VAL A 57 -3.79 4.12 25.78
CA VAL A 57 -3.72 5.21 26.76
C VAL A 57 -4.98 5.24 27.63
N GLY A 58 -6.17 5.12 27.05
CA GLY A 58 -7.41 5.04 27.84
C GLY A 58 -7.43 3.86 28.80
N SER A 59 -7.02 2.67 28.36
CA SER A 59 -6.92 1.50 29.25
C SER A 59 -5.89 1.67 30.37
N LEU A 60 -4.78 2.37 30.08
CA LEU A 60 -3.74 2.69 31.06
C LEU A 60 -4.21 3.71 32.11
N LEU A 61 -5.01 4.70 31.70
CA LEU A 61 -5.57 5.69 32.63
C LEU A 61 -6.54 5.07 33.63
N LEU A 62 -7.44 4.18 33.17
CA LEU A 62 -8.33 3.44 34.08
C LEU A 62 -7.55 2.52 35.05
N TYR A 63 -6.36 2.04 34.66
CA TYR A 63 -5.50 1.27 35.56
C TYR A 63 -4.90 2.11 36.69
N TYR A 64 -4.51 3.36 36.42
CA TYR A 64 -3.94 4.27 37.43
C TYR A 64 -4.99 4.89 38.36
N GLU A 65 -6.28 4.71 38.08
CA GLU A 65 -7.38 5.35 38.81
C GLU A 65 -7.79 4.65 40.12
N ALA A 66 -6.86 3.96 40.77
CA ALA A 66 -7.16 3.18 41.98
C ALA A 66 -7.62 4.03 43.20
N ASP A 67 -7.43 5.36 43.19
CA ASP A 67 -7.60 6.20 44.38
C ASP A 67 -8.52 7.44 44.24
N SER A 68 -8.54 8.18 43.12
CA SER A 68 -8.65 9.66 43.22
C SER A 68 -9.60 10.46 42.31
N VAL A 69 -9.45 10.51 40.97
CA VAL A 69 -10.00 11.64 40.15
C VAL A 69 -11.03 11.25 39.09
N ALA A 70 -12.29 11.66 39.27
CA ALA A 70 -13.39 11.43 38.31
C ALA A 70 -13.15 12.00 36.88
N LEU A 71 -12.37 13.09 36.76
CA LEU A 71 -11.98 13.65 35.45
C LEU A 71 -11.09 12.67 34.65
N LEU A 72 -10.28 11.86 35.33
CA LEU A 72 -9.38 10.91 34.69
C LEU A 72 -10.16 9.77 34.02
N THR A 73 -11.20 9.27 34.70
CA THR A 73 -12.08 8.22 34.16
C THR A 73 -12.78 8.70 32.89
N ILE A 74 -13.30 9.94 32.89
CA ILE A 74 -14.03 10.51 31.75
C ILE A 74 -13.09 10.66 30.55
N LEU A 75 -11.86 11.14 30.79
CA LEU A 75 -10.84 11.25 29.75
C LEU A 75 -10.45 9.86 29.21
N ALA A 76 -10.35 8.86 30.08
CA ALA A 76 -10.06 7.49 29.69
C ALA A 76 -11.18 6.85 28.85
N ASP A 77 -12.45 7.02 29.24
CA ASP A 77 -13.63 6.60 28.48
C ASP A 77 -13.65 7.23 27.08
N ILE A 78 -13.41 8.55 26.99
CA ILE A 78 -13.31 9.28 25.72
C ILE A 78 -12.23 8.66 24.83
N LEU A 79 -11.05 8.36 25.36
CA LEU A 79 -9.95 7.76 24.58
C LEU A 79 -10.27 6.34 24.11
N ILE A 80 -10.89 5.50 24.95
CA ILE A 80 -11.30 4.14 24.57
C ILE A 80 -12.36 4.20 23.45
N LEU A 81 -13.40 5.01 23.62
CA LEU A 81 -14.49 5.16 22.64
C LEU A 81 -13.97 5.79 21.32
N ALA A 82 -13.11 6.81 21.40
CA ALA A 82 -12.46 7.41 20.23
C ALA A 82 -11.60 6.39 19.47
N GLY A 83 -10.83 5.57 20.19
CA GLY A 83 -10.05 4.50 19.59
C GLY A 83 -10.92 3.45 18.90
N CYS A 84 -12.03 3.03 19.54
CA CYS A 84 -13.00 2.12 18.92
C CYS A 84 -13.63 2.71 17.65
N ALA A 85 -13.97 4.00 17.64
CA ALA A 85 -14.50 4.67 16.45
C ALA A 85 -13.46 4.84 15.33
N TYR A 86 -12.18 5.05 15.67
CA TYR A 86 -11.09 5.11 14.69
C TYR A 86 -10.82 3.71 14.08
N GLU A 87 -11.07 2.65 14.83
CA GLU A 87 -11.04 1.27 14.34
C GLU A 87 -12.17 0.98 13.32
N ILE A 88 -13.35 1.58 13.48
CA ILE A 88 -14.42 1.55 12.46
C ILE A 88 -13.92 2.13 11.13
N TRP A 89 -13.23 3.28 11.18
CA TRP A 89 -12.70 3.93 9.98
C TRP A 89 -11.59 3.09 9.32
N ALA A 90 -10.70 2.49 10.11
CA ALA A 90 -9.68 1.55 9.61
C ALA A 90 -10.29 0.34 8.88
N VAL A 91 -11.29 -0.32 9.49
CA VAL A 91 -12.01 -1.46 8.88
C VAL A 91 -12.74 -1.03 7.60
N ARG A 92 -13.36 0.14 7.58
CA ARG A 92 -14.06 0.68 6.40
C ARG A 92 -13.11 0.90 5.22
N ILE A 93 -11.91 1.44 5.48
CA ILE A 93 -10.89 1.68 4.44
C ILE A 93 -10.26 0.37 3.95
N LEU A 94 -10.05 -0.61 4.84
CA LEU A 94 -9.67 -1.98 4.49
C LEU A 94 -10.67 -2.64 3.53
N MET A 95 -11.97 -2.36 3.68
CA MET A 95 -13.01 -2.85 2.77
C MET A 95 -13.09 -2.07 1.44
N GLY A 96 -12.22 -1.10 1.21
CA GLY A 96 -12.15 -0.33 -0.04
C GLY A 96 -13.14 0.85 -0.10
N HIS A 97 -13.75 1.23 1.01
CA HIS A 97 -14.63 2.41 1.06
C HIS A 97 -13.84 3.66 1.47
N SER A 98 -14.01 4.75 0.72
CA SER A 98 -13.49 6.06 1.10
C SER A 98 -14.16 6.60 2.36
N VAL A 99 -13.42 7.47 3.05
CA VAL A 99 -13.82 8.17 4.27
C VAL A 99 -13.59 9.65 4.04
N ASN A 100 -14.61 10.48 4.27
CA ASN A 100 -14.47 11.92 4.08
C ASN A 100 -13.53 12.51 5.13
N PRO A 101 -12.58 13.40 4.76
CA PRO A 101 -11.62 13.97 5.71
C PRO A 101 -12.25 14.67 6.91
N GLY A 102 -13.46 15.25 6.80
CA GLY A 102 -14.14 15.88 7.94
C GLY A 102 -14.83 14.91 8.91
N SER A 103 -15.03 13.64 8.54
CA SER A 103 -15.87 12.72 9.32
C SER A 103 -15.22 12.27 10.63
N HIS A 104 -13.88 12.23 10.73
CA HIS A 104 -13.20 11.88 11.97
C HIS A 104 -13.41 12.95 13.07
N ILE A 105 -13.45 14.23 12.69
CA ILE A 105 -13.72 15.36 13.61
C ILE A 105 -15.15 15.24 14.15
N SER A 106 -16.13 15.04 13.27
CA SER A 106 -17.54 14.86 13.67
C SER A 106 -17.72 13.65 14.61
N THR A 107 -17.06 12.52 14.34
CA THR A 107 -17.11 11.37 15.26
C THR A 107 -16.42 11.63 16.60
N ALA A 108 -15.29 12.35 16.63
CA ALA A 108 -14.62 12.71 17.87
C ALA A 108 -15.50 13.63 18.74
N VAL A 109 -16.12 14.66 18.14
CA VAL A 109 -17.07 15.55 18.84
C VAL A 109 -18.26 14.77 19.38
N ALA A 110 -18.85 13.86 18.59
CA ALA A 110 -19.97 13.03 19.04
C ALA A 110 -19.60 12.14 20.24
N ILE A 111 -18.39 11.57 20.25
CA ILE A 111 -17.89 10.72 21.34
C ILE A 111 -17.64 11.53 22.61
N ILE A 112 -17.06 12.74 22.50
CA ILE A 112 -16.89 13.64 23.63
C ILE A 112 -18.25 13.99 24.22
N LEU A 113 -19.21 14.44 23.40
CA LEU A 113 -20.56 14.79 23.84
C LEU A 113 -21.29 13.62 24.51
N ALA A 114 -21.20 12.41 23.94
CA ALA A 114 -21.77 11.20 24.56
C ALA A 114 -21.09 10.87 25.90
N SER A 115 -19.76 10.94 25.97
CA SER A 115 -19.01 10.64 27.20
C SER A 115 -19.29 11.64 28.33
N LEU A 116 -19.57 12.91 28.01
CA LEU A 116 -19.98 13.92 28.99
C LEU A 116 -21.34 13.60 29.64
N VAL A 117 -22.22 12.83 29.00
CA VAL A 117 -23.49 12.37 29.62
C VAL A 117 -23.21 11.44 30.81
N SER A 118 -22.09 10.69 30.77
CA SER A 118 -21.71 9.77 31.85
C SER A 118 -21.39 10.47 33.18
N ILE A 119 -21.12 11.78 33.15
CA ILE A 119 -20.86 12.61 34.35
C ILE A 119 -22.10 12.68 35.26
N PHE A 120 -23.29 12.65 34.68
CA PHE A 120 -24.56 12.73 35.41
C PHE A 120 -25.03 11.36 35.94
N MET A 121 -24.21 10.31 35.81
CA MET A 121 -24.55 8.95 36.20
C MET A 121 -23.62 8.45 37.31
N GLU A 122 -24.22 7.92 38.37
CA GLU A 122 -23.46 7.23 39.43
C GLU A 122 -23.18 5.77 39.07
N TYR A 123 -22.29 5.13 39.82
CA TYR A 123 -22.03 3.70 39.72
C TYR A 123 -23.24 2.90 40.25
N PRO A 124 -23.68 1.80 39.60
CA PRO A 124 -23.08 1.12 38.43
C PRO A 124 -23.61 1.60 37.06
N PHE A 125 -24.62 2.48 37.03
CA PHE A 125 -25.29 2.91 35.81
C PHE A 125 -24.34 3.55 34.79
N ARG A 126 -23.37 4.34 35.28
CA ARG A 126 -22.30 4.93 34.45
C ARG A 126 -21.55 3.91 33.60
N ASN A 127 -21.11 2.81 34.21
CA ASN A 127 -20.39 1.75 33.50
C ASN A 127 -21.31 1.04 32.49
N GLY A 128 -22.59 0.87 32.84
CA GLY A 128 -23.59 0.34 31.92
C GLY A 128 -23.75 1.20 30.66
N TYR A 129 -23.79 2.52 30.82
CA TYR A 129 -23.86 3.45 29.71
C TYR A 129 -22.60 3.43 28.81
N ILE A 130 -21.39 3.40 29.39
CA ILE A 130 -20.14 3.32 28.61
C ILE A 130 -20.06 1.99 27.84
N PHE A 131 -20.42 0.86 28.47
CA PHE A 131 -20.48 -0.43 27.77
C PHE A 131 -21.54 -0.47 26.65
N LEU A 132 -22.65 0.27 26.79
CA LEU A 132 -23.64 0.42 25.71
C LEU A 132 -23.04 1.14 24.50
N LEU A 133 -22.35 2.27 24.72
CA LEU A 133 -21.66 3.00 23.66
C LEU A 133 -20.59 2.14 22.99
N GLN A 134 -19.78 1.43 23.78
CA GLN A 134 -18.76 0.52 23.28
C GLN A 134 -19.38 -0.62 22.43
N SER A 135 -20.48 -1.22 22.90
CA SER A 135 -21.19 -2.26 22.16
C SER A 135 -21.64 -1.79 20.76
N ILE A 136 -22.22 -0.59 20.67
CA ILE A 136 -22.64 0.03 19.39
C ILE A 136 -21.44 0.21 18.46
N LEU A 137 -20.32 0.72 18.97
CA LEU A 137 -19.09 0.90 18.20
C LEU A 137 -18.46 -0.42 17.73
N TYR A 138 -18.63 -1.53 18.47
CA TYR A 138 -18.13 -2.85 18.07
C TYR A 138 -19.04 -3.58 17.07
N PHE A 139 -20.35 -3.33 17.04
CA PHE A 139 -21.21 -3.93 16.02
C PHE A 139 -21.04 -3.30 14.62
N LEU A 140 -20.66 -2.02 14.55
CA LEU A 140 -20.56 -1.27 13.28
C LEU A 140 -19.50 -1.84 12.29
N PRO A 141 -18.26 -2.19 12.72
CA PRO A 141 -17.30 -2.90 11.88
C PRO A 141 -17.81 -4.28 11.44
N GLY A 142 -18.50 -4.99 12.33
CA GLY A 142 -19.11 -6.29 12.03
C GLY A 142 -20.10 -6.20 10.86
N LEU A 143 -20.98 -5.19 10.87
CA LEU A 143 -21.93 -4.94 9.78
C LEU A 143 -21.22 -4.64 8.45
N PHE A 144 -20.14 -3.84 8.46
CA PHE A 144 -19.35 -3.56 7.25
C PHE A 144 -18.66 -4.82 6.69
N LEU A 145 -18.19 -5.73 7.56
CA LEU A 145 -17.52 -6.96 7.18
C LEU A 145 -18.47 -8.04 6.64
N LEU A 146 -19.73 -8.08 7.11
CA LEU A 146 -20.75 -9.03 6.65
C LEU A 146 -21.59 -8.53 5.46
N GLY A 147 -21.64 -7.21 5.21
CA GLY A 147 -22.57 -6.58 4.27
C GLY A 147 -22.42 -6.93 2.77
N LYS A 148 -21.37 -7.65 2.36
CA LYS A 148 -21.21 -8.18 1.00
C LYS A 148 -20.69 -9.61 0.99
N SER A 149 -21.57 -10.55 0.62
CA SER A 149 -21.21 -11.95 0.41
C SER A 149 -20.37 -12.12 -0.87
N TYR A 150 -19.05 -12.15 -0.72
CA TYR A 150 -18.14 -12.74 -1.71
C TYR A 150 -17.72 -14.11 -1.21
N GLY A 151 -18.15 -15.15 -1.92
CA GLY A 151 -18.18 -16.53 -1.41
C GLY A 151 -16.80 -17.15 -1.17
N LYS A 152 -16.40 -17.21 0.10
CA LYS A 152 -15.64 -18.28 0.78
C LYS A 152 -15.47 -17.93 2.26
N PHE A 153 -14.95 -18.86 3.06
CA PHE A 153 -14.60 -18.63 4.47
C PHE A 153 -13.42 -17.64 4.55
N SER A 154 -13.73 -16.35 4.46
CA SER A 154 -12.75 -15.27 4.42
C SER A 154 -12.31 -14.87 5.84
N LEU A 155 -11.07 -14.42 5.97
CA LEU A 155 -10.58 -13.70 7.16
C LEU A 155 -11.54 -12.57 7.60
N ARG A 156 -12.25 -11.94 6.64
CA ARG A 156 -13.28 -10.92 6.91
C ARG A 156 -14.48 -11.47 7.71
N LEU A 157 -14.90 -12.71 7.47
CA LEU A 157 -15.99 -13.35 8.20
C LEU A 157 -15.58 -13.61 9.65
N ILE A 158 -14.37 -14.14 9.86
CA ILE A 158 -13.84 -14.40 11.21
C ILE A 158 -13.65 -13.08 11.97
N LEU A 159 -13.14 -12.04 11.30
CA LEU A 159 -13.04 -10.69 11.86
C LEU A 159 -14.41 -10.12 12.22
N GLY A 160 -15.41 -10.25 11.34
CA GLY A 160 -16.78 -9.81 11.58
C GLY A 160 -17.39 -10.50 12.80
N ILE A 161 -17.27 -11.83 12.89
CA ILE A 161 -17.71 -12.61 14.06
C ILE A 161 -17.00 -12.12 15.33
N SER A 162 -15.69 -11.87 15.29
CA SER A 162 -14.95 -11.35 16.45
C SER A 162 -15.48 -9.99 16.94
N TYR A 163 -15.84 -9.09 16.03
CA TYR A 163 -16.47 -7.81 16.36
C TYR A 163 -17.87 -7.99 16.97
N PHE A 164 -18.72 -8.87 16.40
CA PHE A 164 -20.04 -9.19 16.96
C PHE A 164 -19.95 -9.86 18.35
N SER A 165 -19.02 -10.79 18.56
CA SER A 165 -18.80 -11.43 19.86
C SER A 165 -18.40 -10.39 20.92
N THR A 166 -17.46 -9.50 20.62
CA THR A 166 -17.07 -8.42 21.54
C THR A 166 -18.23 -7.45 21.81
N GLY A 167 -18.97 -7.05 20.77
CA GLY A 167 -20.15 -6.19 20.92
C GLY A 167 -21.22 -6.80 21.83
N ALA A 168 -21.46 -8.11 21.72
CA ALA A 168 -22.40 -8.83 22.58
C ALA A 168 -21.93 -8.97 24.04
N VAL A 169 -20.62 -9.15 24.27
CA VAL A 169 -20.02 -9.14 25.62
C VAL A 169 -20.19 -7.78 26.30
N PHE A 170 -20.00 -6.67 25.57
CA PHE A 170 -20.28 -5.34 26.12
C PHE A 170 -21.79 -5.08 26.29
N LEU A 171 -22.65 -5.56 25.38
CA LEU A 171 -24.11 -5.40 25.51
C LEU A 171 -24.65 -6.10 26.75
N THR A 172 -24.25 -7.35 26.99
CA THR A 172 -24.65 -8.12 28.17
C THR A 172 -24.14 -7.47 29.47
N SER A 173 -22.91 -6.97 29.47
CA SER A 173 -22.34 -6.20 30.59
C SER A 173 -23.13 -4.91 30.86
N SER A 174 -23.54 -4.19 29.81
CA SER A 174 -24.41 -3.02 29.88
C SER A 174 -25.77 -3.35 30.50
N VAL A 175 -26.45 -4.39 30.00
CA VAL A 175 -27.78 -4.80 30.49
C VAL A 175 -27.74 -5.17 31.98
N VAL A 176 -26.71 -5.89 32.44
CA VAL A 176 -26.52 -6.19 33.86
C VAL A 176 -26.35 -4.91 34.70
N CYS A 177 -25.54 -3.96 34.25
CA CYS A 177 -25.29 -2.71 34.99
C CYS A 177 -26.51 -1.77 35.03
N LEU A 178 -27.35 -1.74 33.98
CA LEU A 178 -28.49 -0.84 33.87
C LEU A 178 -29.78 -1.39 34.49
N PHE A 179 -30.05 -2.70 34.36
CA PHE A 179 -31.31 -3.31 34.80
C PHE A 179 -31.19 -4.13 36.09
N PHE A 180 -29.98 -4.54 36.49
CA PHE A 180 -29.76 -5.38 37.67
C PHE A 180 -28.58 -4.88 38.53
N PRO A 181 -28.65 -3.64 39.08
CA PRO A 181 -27.51 -3.00 39.76
C PRO A 181 -27.01 -3.78 40.99
N GLU A 182 -27.89 -4.40 41.77
CA GLU A 182 -27.51 -5.27 42.90
C GLU A 182 -26.75 -6.53 42.44
N ASN A 183 -27.12 -7.07 41.28
CA ASN A 183 -26.39 -8.18 40.67
C ASN A 183 -25.04 -7.70 40.14
N ALA A 184 -24.92 -6.49 39.58
CA ALA A 184 -23.64 -5.94 39.13
C ALA A 184 -22.64 -5.78 40.30
N LEU A 185 -23.12 -5.26 41.44
CA LEU A 185 -22.35 -5.11 42.69
C LEU A 185 -21.85 -6.45 43.27
N SER A 186 -22.68 -7.50 43.21
CA SER A 186 -22.31 -8.85 43.67
C SER A 186 -21.47 -9.62 42.65
N LEU A 187 -21.72 -9.45 41.35
CA LEU A 187 -20.96 -10.07 40.25
C LEU A 187 -19.50 -9.62 40.24
N ARG A 188 -19.17 -8.38 40.64
CA ARG A 188 -17.76 -7.94 40.81
C ARG A 188 -16.95 -8.85 41.75
N LYS A 189 -17.61 -9.56 42.68
CA LYS A 189 -16.97 -10.52 43.60
C LYS A 189 -16.94 -11.96 43.06
N SER A 190 -17.64 -12.23 41.96
CA SER A 190 -17.77 -13.54 41.30
C SER A 190 -16.68 -13.76 40.25
N ALA A 191 -16.19 -15.00 40.14
CA ALA A 191 -15.23 -15.39 39.10
C ALA A 191 -15.77 -15.19 37.67
N VAL A 192 -17.10 -15.17 37.48
CA VAL A 192 -17.73 -14.99 36.17
C VAL A 192 -17.43 -13.61 35.57
N PHE A 193 -17.37 -12.56 36.41
CA PHE A 193 -17.05 -11.20 35.94
C PHE A 193 -15.59 -11.06 35.47
N ASN A 194 -14.70 -11.94 35.90
CA ASN A 194 -13.31 -11.99 35.42
C ASN A 194 -13.17 -12.71 34.06
N ILE A 195 -14.16 -13.49 33.62
CA ILE A 195 -14.12 -14.19 32.32
C ILE A 195 -14.36 -13.21 31.17
N ILE A 196 -15.32 -12.28 31.33
CA ILE A 196 -15.65 -11.20 30.39
C ILE A 196 -14.39 -10.46 29.88
N PRO A 197 -13.55 -9.87 30.75
CA PRO A 197 -12.37 -9.15 30.31
C PRO A 197 -11.30 -10.01 29.61
N ILE A 198 -11.10 -11.25 30.07
CA ILE A 198 -10.15 -12.19 29.47
C ILE A 198 -10.63 -12.58 28.06
N ALA A 199 -11.93 -12.86 27.91
CA ALA A 199 -12.55 -13.13 26.60
C ALA A 199 -12.38 -11.92 25.66
N SER A 200 -12.71 -10.70 26.11
CA SER A 200 -12.52 -9.48 25.31
C SER A 200 -11.06 -9.26 24.90
N PHE A 201 -10.08 -9.54 25.77
CA PHE A 201 -8.65 -9.46 25.43
C PHE A 201 -8.24 -10.51 24.37
N CYS A 202 -8.68 -11.76 24.51
CA CYS A 202 -8.42 -12.79 23.51
C CYS A 202 -9.05 -12.44 22.15
N ILE A 203 -10.29 -11.96 22.14
CA ILE A 203 -10.98 -11.56 20.89
C ILE A 203 -10.28 -10.35 20.27
N PHE A 204 -9.79 -9.39 21.06
CA PHE A 204 -9.00 -8.23 20.58
C PHE A 204 -7.68 -8.65 19.92
N LEU A 205 -6.94 -9.61 20.49
CA LEU A 205 -5.71 -10.11 19.86
C LEU A 205 -5.99 -10.84 18.55
N ILE A 206 -7.05 -11.65 18.52
CA ILE A 206 -7.49 -12.36 17.31
C ILE A 206 -7.93 -11.36 16.22
N SER A 207 -8.73 -10.34 16.56
CA SER A 207 -9.18 -9.34 15.60
C SER A 207 -8.03 -8.50 15.06
N GLY A 208 -7.09 -8.09 15.91
CA GLY A 208 -5.86 -7.39 15.51
C GLY A 208 -5.01 -8.21 14.54
N PHE A 209 -4.75 -9.48 14.86
CA PHE A 209 -3.96 -10.37 14.00
C PHE A 209 -4.64 -10.61 12.64
N ILE A 210 -5.95 -10.86 12.62
CA ILE A 210 -6.71 -11.04 11.38
C ILE A 210 -6.71 -9.75 10.54
N MET A 211 -6.85 -8.59 11.17
CA MET A 211 -6.78 -7.31 10.45
C MET A 211 -5.39 -7.09 9.82
N LEU A 212 -4.32 -7.54 10.48
CA LEU A 212 -2.95 -7.48 9.94
C LEU A 212 -2.74 -8.46 8.78
N MET A 213 -3.34 -9.66 8.84
CA MET A 213 -3.37 -10.58 7.70
C MET A 213 -4.10 -9.98 6.50
N LEU A 214 -5.27 -9.35 6.70
CA LEU A 214 -6.03 -8.70 5.64
C LEU A 214 -5.29 -7.51 5.02
N ALA A 215 -4.61 -6.71 5.85
CA ALA A 215 -3.73 -5.63 5.40
C ALA A 215 -2.62 -6.14 4.48
N LYS A 216 -1.95 -7.22 4.89
CA LYS A 216 -0.90 -7.87 4.12
C LYS A 216 -1.43 -8.48 2.81
N GLU A 217 -2.53 -9.23 2.86
CA GLU A 217 -3.16 -9.85 1.69
C GLU A 217 -3.51 -8.81 0.61
N LYS A 218 -4.05 -7.65 1.02
CA LYS A 218 -4.33 -6.53 0.10
C LYS A 218 -3.05 -5.95 -0.51
N SER A 219 -2.01 -5.76 0.29
CA SER A 219 -0.71 -5.26 -0.19
C SER A 219 -0.05 -6.21 -1.19
N ASP A 220 -0.03 -7.52 -0.89
CA ASP A 220 0.55 -8.55 -1.77
C ASP A 220 -0.20 -8.63 -3.10
N MET A 221 -1.54 -8.51 -3.09
CA MET A 221 -2.38 -8.45 -4.29
C MET A 221 -2.06 -7.23 -5.17
N LEU A 222 -1.90 -6.04 -4.58
CA LEU A 222 -1.56 -4.82 -5.31
C LEU A 222 -0.17 -4.90 -5.95
N VAL A 223 0.81 -5.48 -5.25
CA VAL A 223 2.16 -5.70 -5.81
C VAL A 223 2.10 -6.66 -7.00
N GLN A 224 1.35 -7.75 -6.91
CA GLN A 224 1.15 -8.68 -8.03
C GLN A 224 0.45 -8.01 -9.23
N GLU A 225 -0.55 -7.17 -8.99
CA GLU A 225 -1.22 -6.41 -10.05
C GLU A 225 -0.29 -5.39 -10.72
N MET A 226 0.50 -4.64 -9.94
CA MET A 226 1.52 -3.74 -10.48
C MET A 226 2.55 -4.48 -11.34
N GLN A 227 3.09 -5.61 -10.86
CA GLN A 227 4.03 -6.45 -11.62
C GLN A 227 3.40 -6.99 -12.92
N LYS A 228 2.15 -7.45 -12.86
CA LYS A 228 1.41 -7.94 -14.03
C LYS A 228 1.16 -6.84 -15.07
N ASN A 229 0.81 -5.64 -14.62
CA ASN A 229 0.58 -4.48 -15.48
C ASN A 229 1.90 -3.97 -16.10
N LEU A 230 3.00 -3.95 -15.34
CA LEU A 230 4.34 -3.63 -15.84
C LEU A 230 4.76 -4.62 -16.94
N LYS A 231 4.71 -5.93 -16.66
CA LYS A 231 5.03 -6.98 -17.65
C LYS A 231 4.14 -6.92 -18.89
N LYS A 232 2.86 -6.57 -18.74
CA LYS A 232 1.95 -6.37 -19.88
C LYS A 232 2.32 -5.14 -20.71
N SER A 233 2.81 -4.07 -20.08
CA SER A 233 3.31 -2.87 -20.76
C SER A 233 4.61 -3.14 -21.51
N GLU A 234 5.55 -3.86 -20.88
CA GLU A 234 6.82 -4.29 -21.45
C GLU A 234 6.62 -5.15 -22.72
N ILE A 235 5.81 -6.22 -22.63
CA ILE A 235 5.46 -7.06 -23.80
C ILE A 235 4.80 -6.24 -24.91
N ARG A 236 3.94 -5.28 -24.56
CA ARG A 236 3.29 -4.41 -25.54
C ARG A 236 4.31 -3.50 -26.24
N PHE A 237 5.25 -2.92 -25.51
CA PHE A 237 6.32 -2.10 -26.07
C PHE A 237 7.23 -2.93 -26.97
N GLN A 238 7.68 -4.10 -26.52
CA GLN A 238 8.51 -5.01 -27.31
C GLN A 238 7.81 -5.39 -28.63
N ASN A 239 6.52 -5.72 -28.58
CA ASN A 239 5.75 -6.03 -29.80
C ASN A 239 5.66 -4.84 -30.77
N ILE A 240 5.47 -3.60 -30.27
CA ILE A 240 5.45 -2.39 -31.12
C ILE A 240 6.80 -2.18 -31.80
N VAL A 241 7.89 -2.30 -31.06
CA VAL A 241 9.25 -2.08 -31.57
C VAL A 241 9.68 -3.17 -32.57
N GLU A 242 9.31 -4.43 -32.32
CA GLU A 242 9.64 -5.56 -33.19
C GLU A 242 8.76 -5.67 -34.45
N THR A 243 7.60 -5.00 -34.48
CA THR A 243 6.72 -4.95 -35.65
C THR A 243 6.83 -3.64 -36.46
N ALA A 244 7.69 -2.72 -36.04
CA ALA A 244 7.95 -1.47 -36.75
C ALA A 244 8.56 -1.71 -38.15
N ILE A 245 8.11 -0.93 -39.14
CA ILE A 245 8.62 -0.95 -40.53
C ILE A 245 9.95 -0.20 -40.63
N GLU A 246 10.25 0.65 -39.66
CA GLU A 246 11.52 1.31 -39.44
C GLU A 246 12.52 0.40 -38.70
N GLY A 247 13.81 0.60 -38.95
CA GLY A 247 14.84 0.05 -38.09
C GLY A 247 14.89 0.85 -36.79
N ILE A 248 15.03 0.17 -35.64
CA ILE A 248 15.15 0.81 -34.33
C ILE A 248 16.45 0.35 -33.68
N LEU A 249 17.25 1.32 -33.22
CA LEU A 249 18.49 1.11 -32.49
C LEU A 249 18.47 1.89 -31.17
N ILE A 250 19.04 1.31 -30.13
CA ILE A 250 19.43 2.00 -28.90
C ILE A 250 20.93 1.80 -28.71
N PHE A 251 21.60 2.84 -28.25
CA PHE A 251 23.03 2.85 -28.00
C PHE A 251 23.34 3.26 -26.57
N ASP A 252 24.47 2.81 -26.05
CA ASP A 252 25.08 3.33 -24.81
C ASP A 252 25.80 4.67 -25.03
N GLU A 253 26.36 5.22 -23.95
CA GLU A 253 27.18 6.43 -23.87
C GLU A 253 28.40 6.46 -24.85
N ASN A 254 28.83 5.26 -25.28
CA ASN A 254 29.98 4.98 -26.16
C ASN A 254 29.55 4.62 -27.60
N TYR A 255 28.24 4.72 -27.90
CA TYR A 255 27.64 4.35 -29.19
C TYR A 255 27.76 2.87 -29.57
N ASN A 256 27.88 1.97 -28.59
CA ASN A 256 27.67 0.53 -28.81
C ASN A 256 26.18 0.23 -28.81
N ILE A 257 25.73 -0.63 -29.72
CA ILE A 257 24.32 -1.01 -29.85
C ILE A 257 23.91 -1.87 -28.65
N THR A 258 23.03 -1.36 -27.80
CA THR A 258 22.42 -2.09 -26.68
C THR A 258 21.10 -2.75 -27.06
N PHE A 259 20.42 -2.26 -28.10
CA PHE A 259 19.22 -2.86 -28.66
C PHE A 259 19.15 -2.65 -30.18
N ALA A 260 18.69 -3.67 -30.91
CA ALA A 260 18.30 -3.57 -32.32
C ALA A 260 17.02 -4.38 -32.56
N ASN A 261 16.03 -3.81 -33.25
CA ASN A 261 14.86 -4.60 -33.69
C ASN A 261 15.21 -5.50 -34.89
N LYS A 262 14.45 -6.59 -35.06
CA LYS A 262 14.66 -7.56 -36.15
C LYS A 262 14.67 -6.93 -37.54
N ASN A 263 13.88 -5.87 -37.72
CA ASN A 263 13.77 -5.17 -38.99
C ASN A 263 15.06 -4.39 -39.33
N MET A 264 15.69 -3.71 -38.36
CA MET A 264 16.99 -3.06 -38.57
C MET A 264 18.07 -4.07 -38.97
N ALA A 265 18.13 -5.20 -38.26
CA ALA A 265 19.07 -6.29 -38.55
C ALA A 265 18.86 -6.85 -39.97
N SER A 266 17.59 -7.11 -40.34
CA SER A 266 17.21 -7.54 -41.69
C SER A 266 17.57 -6.53 -42.77
N MET A 267 17.40 -5.22 -42.51
CA MET A 267 17.74 -4.16 -43.46
C MET A 267 19.24 -4.05 -43.74
N LEU A 268 20.11 -4.44 -42.80
CA LEU A 268 21.57 -4.45 -42.99
C LEU A 268 22.17 -5.84 -43.29
N GLY A 269 21.37 -6.90 -43.26
CA GLY A 269 21.82 -8.27 -43.51
C GLY A 269 22.60 -8.91 -42.35
N TYR A 270 22.33 -8.47 -41.11
CA TYR A 270 22.90 -9.03 -39.87
C TYR A 270 21.82 -9.78 -39.08
N THR A 271 22.22 -10.60 -38.11
CA THR A 271 21.32 -10.99 -37.01
C THR A 271 21.32 -9.93 -35.91
N VAL A 272 20.34 -9.95 -35.01
CA VAL A 272 20.29 -9.00 -33.88
C VAL A 272 21.50 -9.21 -32.97
N GLU A 273 21.82 -10.48 -32.68
CA GLU A 273 22.94 -10.92 -31.85
C GLU A 273 24.30 -10.48 -32.42
N GLU A 274 24.42 -10.38 -33.75
CA GLU A 274 25.62 -9.84 -34.38
C GLU A 274 25.73 -8.32 -34.26
N MET A 275 24.61 -7.59 -34.12
CA MET A 275 24.60 -6.14 -33.99
C MET A 275 24.82 -5.68 -32.54
N ILE A 276 24.27 -6.38 -31.54
CA ILE A 276 24.45 -6.03 -30.12
C ILE A 276 25.94 -6.00 -29.76
N GLY A 277 26.35 -4.95 -29.04
CA GLY A 277 27.72 -4.72 -28.62
C GLY A 277 28.65 -4.16 -29.71
N ARG A 278 28.22 -4.06 -30.99
CA ARG A 278 29.01 -3.36 -32.01
C ARG A 278 28.86 -1.85 -31.87
N THR A 279 29.97 -1.13 -32.05
CA THR A 279 29.94 0.33 -32.19
C THR A 279 29.26 0.76 -33.49
N TYR A 280 28.40 1.78 -33.42
CA TYR A 280 27.60 2.25 -34.55
C TYR A 280 28.46 2.72 -35.74
N VAL A 281 29.63 3.30 -35.49
CA VAL A 281 30.55 3.76 -36.54
C VAL A 281 31.03 2.63 -37.46
N SER A 282 31.02 1.37 -37.00
CA SER A 282 31.41 0.21 -37.82
C SER A 282 30.47 -0.06 -39.00
N PHE A 283 29.26 0.49 -38.97
CA PHE A 283 28.28 0.41 -40.07
C PHE A 283 28.36 1.61 -41.03
N ILE A 284 29.27 2.57 -40.80
CA ILE A 284 29.31 3.84 -41.53
C ILE A 284 30.46 3.80 -42.54
N PRO A 285 30.21 4.04 -43.85
CA PRO A 285 31.29 4.13 -44.83
C PRO A 285 32.24 5.27 -44.49
N GLU A 286 33.55 5.06 -44.63
CA GLU A 286 34.61 6.02 -44.29
C GLU A 286 34.39 7.43 -44.88
N SER A 287 33.80 7.52 -46.08
CA SER A 287 33.43 8.79 -46.73
C SER A 287 32.25 9.55 -46.08
N HIS A 288 31.72 9.08 -44.95
CA HIS A 288 30.60 9.67 -44.20
C HIS A 288 30.91 9.83 -42.70
N THR A 289 32.13 9.52 -42.25
CA THR A 289 32.54 9.59 -40.82
C THR A 289 32.37 10.99 -40.23
N ASP A 290 32.57 12.06 -41.02
CA ASP A 290 32.35 13.44 -40.57
C ASP A 290 30.88 13.71 -40.18
N VAL A 291 29.93 13.14 -40.93
CA VAL A 291 28.50 13.25 -40.63
C VAL A 291 28.18 12.53 -39.32
N TYR A 292 28.78 11.36 -39.09
CA TYR A 292 28.64 10.63 -37.82
C TYR A 292 29.17 11.45 -36.63
N ASN A 293 30.42 11.91 -36.71
CA ASN A 293 31.07 12.68 -35.65
C ASN A 293 30.27 13.95 -35.30
N TYR A 294 29.75 14.65 -36.32
CA TYR A 294 28.88 15.81 -36.12
C TYR A 294 27.60 15.44 -35.35
N GLN A 295 26.89 14.37 -35.75
CA GLN A 295 25.64 13.97 -35.11
C GLN A 295 25.83 13.45 -33.68
N VAL A 296 26.92 12.70 -33.42
CA VAL A 296 27.33 12.34 -32.06
C VAL A 296 27.54 13.58 -31.19
N SER A 297 28.17 14.63 -31.74
CA SER A 297 28.39 15.88 -30.99
C SER A 297 27.11 16.65 -30.67
N LEU A 298 26.05 16.51 -31.47
CA LEU A 298 24.73 17.08 -31.20
C LEU A 298 23.99 16.29 -30.13
N SER A 299 23.92 14.97 -30.26
CA SER A 299 23.26 14.11 -29.27
C SER A 299 23.91 14.21 -27.88
N LYS A 300 25.25 14.31 -27.79
CA LYS A 300 25.94 14.54 -26.50
C LYS A 300 25.67 15.92 -25.87
N LYS A 301 25.08 16.87 -26.61
CA LYS A 301 24.57 18.15 -26.08
C LYS A 301 23.07 18.11 -25.77
N GLY A 302 22.38 17.00 -26.04
CA GLY A 302 20.93 16.86 -25.90
C GLY A 302 20.12 17.42 -27.07
N GLU A 303 20.75 17.65 -28.23
CA GLU A 303 20.07 18.11 -29.43
C GLU A 303 19.50 16.91 -30.21
N ASP A 304 18.17 16.79 -30.24
CA ASP A 304 17.43 15.84 -31.10
C ASP A 304 17.71 16.17 -32.58
N SER A 305 17.98 15.17 -33.41
CA SER A 305 18.42 15.40 -34.81
C SER A 305 17.74 14.49 -35.83
N VAL A 306 17.53 15.02 -37.05
CA VAL A 306 16.97 14.28 -38.19
C VAL A 306 17.85 14.47 -39.42
N TYR A 307 18.42 13.39 -39.96
CA TYR A 307 19.41 13.47 -41.04
C TYR A 307 19.39 12.26 -42.00
N GLU A 308 19.79 12.46 -43.26
CA GLU A 308 20.04 11.36 -44.20
C GLU A 308 21.43 10.77 -43.94
N CYS A 309 21.54 9.46 -43.68
CA CYS A 309 22.80 8.76 -43.49
C CYS A 309 22.93 7.58 -44.48
N CYS A 310 24.16 7.19 -44.80
CA CYS A 310 24.47 5.99 -45.56
C CYS A 310 25.11 4.96 -44.63
N LEU A 311 24.55 3.75 -44.57
CA LEU A 311 25.10 2.63 -43.81
C LEU A 311 25.49 1.49 -44.75
N MET A 312 26.49 0.73 -44.33
CA MET A 312 27.03 -0.42 -45.03
C MET A 312 26.39 -1.71 -44.49
N LYS A 313 25.89 -2.54 -45.40
CA LYS A 313 25.42 -3.89 -45.10
C LYS A 313 26.59 -4.85 -44.84
N LYS A 314 26.26 -6.03 -44.31
CA LYS A 314 27.20 -7.16 -44.14
C LYS A 314 27.84 -7.64 -45.45
N ASP A 315 27.14 -7.50 -46.57
CA ASP A 315 27.59 -7.84 -47.92
C ASP A 315 28.40 -6.72 -48.62
N GLY A 316 28.56 -5.56 -47.97
CA GLY A 316 29.23 -4.38 -48.51
C GLY A 316 28.33 -3.44 -49.34
N GLU A 317 27.05 -3.76 -49.58
CA GLU A 317 26.12 -2.83 -50.25
C GLU A 317 25.83 -1.62 -49.35
N LYS A 318 25.56 -0.47 -49.98
CA LYS A 318 25.24 0.80 -49.30
C LYS A 318 23.73 1.04 -49.28
N ASN A 319 23.17 1.14 -48.08
CA ASN A 319 21.79 1.54 -47.84
C ASN A 319 21.69 2.98 -47.35
N TRP A 320 20.64 3.69 -47.76
CA TRP A 320 20.33 5.04 -47.29
C TRP A 320 19.16 5.03 -46.32
N PHE A 321 19.35 5.71 -45.18
CA PHE A 321 18.34 5.86 -44.14
C PHE A 321 18.09 7.35 -43.87
N LEU A 322 16.85 7.68 -43.53
CA LEU A 322 16.52 8.89 -42.77
C LEU A 322 16.53 8.49 -41.30
N ILE A 323 17.43 9.08 -40.53
CA ILE A 323 17.60 8.79 -39.11
C ILE A 323 16.95 9.92 -38.31
N SER A 324 16.12 9.54 -37.34
CA SER A 324 15.62 10.42 -36.28
C SER A 324 16.24 9.96 -34.97
N ALA A 325 17.19 10.72 -34.44
CA ALA A 325 17.96 10.40 -33.25
C ALA A 325 17.56 11.30 -32.07
N LYS A 326 17.48 10.69 -30.88
CA LYS A 326 17.14 11.33 -29.61
C LYS A 326 18.13 10.90 -28.53
N ALA A 327 18.65 11.87 -27.78
CA ALA A 327 19.54 11.59 -26.64
C ALA A 327 18.77 11.03 -25.43
N ILE A 328 19.43 10.17 -24.66
CA ILE A 328 18.96 9.61 -23.39
C ILE A 328 19.92 10.10 -22.30
N PHE A 329 19.36 10.56 -21.19
CA PHE A 329 20.09 11.09 -20.04
C PHE A 329 19.66 10.39 -18.76
N ASP A 330 20.60 10.21 -17.84
CA ASP A 330 20.32 9.72 -16.49
C ASP A 330 19.61 10.79 -15.62
N ASP A 331 19.20 10.40 -14.41
CA ASP A 331 18.57 11.29 -13.41
C ASP A 331 19.47 12.47 -12.96
N TYR A 332 20.77 12.43 -13.29
CA TYR A 332 21.77 13.46 -12.98
C TYR A 332 22.09 14.37 -14.18
N GLY A 333 21.52 14.10 -15.37
CA GLY A 333 21.76 14.85 -16.60
C GLY A 333 23.01 14.44 -17.38
N ASN A 334 23.63 13.29 -17.06
CA ASN A 334 24.73 12.72 -17.86
C ASN A 334 24.17 11.98 -19.07
N PHE A 335 24.91 12.01 -20.19
CA PHE A 335 24.53 11.29 -21.42
C PHE A 335 24.69 9.77 -21.22
N GLU A 336 23.57 9.06 -21.07
CA GLU A 336 23.51 7.60 -20.91
C GLU A 336 23.56 6.88 -22.27
N GLY A 337 23.11 7.55 -23.35
CA GLY A 337 23.08 6.96 -24.67
C GLY A 337 22.13 7.66 -25.64
N SER A 338 21.68 6.95 -26.68
CA SER A 338 20.69 7.51 -27.62
C SER A 338 19.76 6.46 -28.22
N PHE A 339 18.55 6.89 -28.55
CA PHE A 339 17.52 6.14 -29.27
C PHE A 339 17.46 6.65 -30.72
N SER A 340 17.39 5.75 -31.71
CA SER A 340 17.32 6.12 -33.12
C SER A 340 16.30 5.29 -33.90
N VAL A 341 15.51 5.97 -34.71
CA VAL A 341 14.60 5.38 -35.71
C VAL A 341 15.17 5.62 -37.10
N LEU A 342 15.28 4.56 -37.90
CA LEU A 342 15.93 4.54 -39.20
C LEU A 342 14.93 4.11 -40.29
N THR A 343 14.39 5.08 -41.02
CA THR A 343 13.49 4.83 -42.16
C THR A 343 14.32 4.61 -43.43
N ASN A 344 14.13 3.49 -44.13
CA ASN A 344 14.82 3.23 -45.40
C ASN A 344 14.34 4.21 -46.50
N ILE A 345 15.26 4.91 -47.15
CA ILE A 345 14.98 5.90 -48.21
C ILE A 345 15.63 5.56 -49.57
N ASN A 346 16.10 4.32 -49.75
CA ASN A 346 16.74 3.88 -51.01
C ASN A 346 15.86 4.15 -52.24
N GLU A 347 14.57 3.83 -52.21
CA GLU A 347 13.68 4.09 -53.34
C GLU A 347 13.48 5.58 -53.62
N ARG A 348 13.41 6.40 -52.57
CA ARG A 348 13.29 7.86 -52.67
C ARG A 348 14.54 8.44 -53.33
N LYS A 349 15.72 7.95 -52.97
CA LYS A 349 17.01 8.29 -53.60
C LYS A 349 17.07 7.84 -55.06
N LYS A 350 16.73 6.58 -55.36
CA LYS A 350 16.68 6.01 -56.72
C LYS A 350 15.75 6.84 -57.63
N ARG A 351 14.53 7.17 -57.17
CA ARG A 351 13.61 8.09 -57.85
C ARG A 351 14.25 9.47 -58.05
N ARG A 352 14.78 10.11 -57.01
CA ARG A 352 15.39 11.46 -57.12
C ARG A 352 16.53 11.48 -58.16
N CYS A 353 17.33 10.43 -58.26
CA CYS A 353 18.39 10.31 -59.26
C CYS A 353 17.85 10.08 -60.68
N SER A 354 16.82 9.25 -60.89
CA SER A 354 16.24 9.04 -62.23
C SER A 354 15.51 10.29 -62.74
N TRP A 355 14.80 11.01 -61.87
CA TRP A 355 14.21 12.31 -62.18
C TRP A 355 15.26 13.35 -62.59
N LYS A 356 16.36 13.48 -61.84
CA LYS A 356 17.46 14.40 -62.23
C LYS A 356 18.08 14.04 -63.58
N LYS A 357 18.28 12.76 -63.90
CA LYS A 357 18.76 12.34 -65.23
C LYS A 357 17.78 12.66 -66.36
N LYS A 358 16.47 12.60 -66.12
CA LYS A 358 15.42 12.99 -67.08
C LYS A 358 15.24 14.50 -67.30
N ILE A 359 15.87 15.34 -66.46
CA ILE A 359 15.85 16.81 -66.57
C ILE A 359 17.16 17.33 -67.19
N ALA A 360 18.23 16.51 -67.15
CA ALA A 360 19.54 16.82 -67.74
C ALA A 360 19.73 16.28 -69.17
N ASN A 361 18.80 15.45 -69.64
CA ASN A 361 18.61 15.01 -71.03
C ASN A 361 17.35 15.68 -71.59
#